data_AF-A0A7C4GTL8-F1
#
_entry.id   AF-A0A7C4GTL8-F1
#
_cell.length_a   1.000
_cell.length_b   1.000
_cell.length_c   1.000
_cell.angle_alpha   90.00
_cell.angle_beta   90.00
_cell.angle_gamma   90.00
#
_symmetry.space_group_name_H-M   'P 1'
#
loop_
_entity.id
_entity.type
_entity.pdbx_description
1 polymer ?
#
loop_
_entity_poly.entity_id
_entity_poly.type
_entity_poly.pdbx_seq_one_letter_code
_entity_poly.pdbx_strand_id
1 'polypeptide(L)'
;MPVYVCPVCGFRKTAPEGSYYHAACGPNAIMIEEEEYKRMKSDFAARLEGIEADLTILVEDLEDMAPALLREVGDKIEKARSMLFEVRKRLGKI
;
A
#
# COMPACT_ATOMS: atom_id res chain seq x y z
N MET A 1 4.25 -36.46 -17.01
CA MET A 1 3.21 -35.55 -17.54
C MET A 1 3.11 -34.36 -16.60
N PRO A 2 3.19 -33.12 -17.10
CA PRO A 2 3.09 -31.91 -16.28
C PRO A 2 1.71 -31.76 -15.62
N VAL A 3 1.68 -30.99 -14.53
CA VAL A 3 0.47 -30.59 -13.80
C VAL A 3 0.23 -29.12 -14.08
N TYR A 4 -0.98 -28.78 -14.49
CA TYR A 4 -1.43 -27.40 -14.72
C TYR A 4 -2.40 -26.99 -13.62
N VAL A 5 -2.34 -25.71 -13.22
CA VAL A 5 -3.12 -25.10 -12.15
C VAL A 5 -3.88 -23.91 -12.72
N CYS A 6 -5.18 -23.82 -12.42
CA CYS A 6 -5.97 -22.63 -12.70
C CYS A 6 -5.61 -21.54 -11.67
N PRO A 7 -5.10 -20.36 -12.08
CA PRO A 7 -4.71 -19.30 -11.14
C PRO A 7 -5.89 -18.65 -10.42
N VAL A 8 -7.12 -18.85 -10.91
CA VAL A 8 -8.34 -18.24 -10.35
C VAL A 8 -8.90 -19.06 -9.18
N CYS A 9 -8.99 -20.38 -9.32
CA CYS A 9 -9.62 -21.24 -8.31
C CYS A 9 -8.73 -22.35 -7.76
N GLY A 10 -7.50 -22.50 -8.26
CA GLY A 10 -6.56 -23.54 -7.84
C GLY A 10 -6.88 -24.94 -8.37
N PHE A 11 -7.83 -25.10 -9.30
CA PHE A 11 -8.10 -26.39 -9.96
C PHE A 11 -6.83 -26.95 -10.62
N ARG A 12 -6.55 -28.24 -10.42
CA ARG A 12 -5.36 -28.91 -10.95
C ARG A 12 -5.73 -29.96 -11.99
N LYS A 13 -4.92 -30.08 -13.05
CA LYS A 13 -5.07 -31.09 -14.08
C LYS A 13 -3.71 -31.58 -14.57
N THR A 14 -3.53 -32.89 -14.61
CA THR A 14 -2.38 -33.51 -15.29
C THR A 14 -2.70 -33.68 -16.77
N ALA A 15 -1.86 -33.16 -17.65
CA ALA A 15 -2.06 -33.21 -19.09
C ALA A 15 -0.70 -33.27 -19.83
N PRO A 16 -0.65 -33.62 -21.13
CA PRO A 16 0.53 -33.42 -21.97
C PRO A 16 0.97 -31.96 -22.01
N GLU A 17 2.12 -31.67 -22.62
CA GLU A 17 2.55 -30.28 -22.82
C GLU A 17 1.58 -29.54 -23.75
N GLY A 18 1.16 -28.35 -23.36
CA GLY A 18 0.29 -27.50 -24.15
C GLY A 18 -0.41 -26.41 -23.34
N SER A 19 -1.23 -25.62 -24.02
CA SER A 19 -2.03 -24.57 -23.39
C SER A 19 -3.39 -25.09 -23.00
N TYR A 20 -3.72 -24.99 -21.72
CA TYR A 20 -5.01 -25.43 -21.18
C TYR A 20 -5.79 -24.27 -20.61
N TYR A 21 -7.10 -24.42 -20.65
CA TYR A 21 -8.04 -23.39 -20.24
C TYR A 21 -9.10 -23.99 -19.32
N HIS A 22 -9.37 -23.31 -18.20
CA HIS A 22 -10.36 -23.74 -17.22
C HIS A 22 -11.71 -23.02 -17.42
N ALA A 23 -12.60 -23.65 -18.20
CA ALA A 23 -13.88 -23.07 -18.62
C ALA A 23 -14.77 -22.57 -17.48
N ALA A 24 -14.74 -23.22 -16.31
CA ALA A 24 -15.56 -22.82 -15.17
C ALA A 24 -15.15 -21.46 -14.56
N CYS A 25 -13.92 -20.99 -14.79
CA CYS A 25 -13.42 -19.73 -14.26
C CYS A 25 -13.50 -18.54 -15.25
N GLY A 26 -14.20 -18.71 -16.37
CA GLY A 26 -14.40 -17.64 -17.36
C GLY A 26 -13.28 -17.54 -18.39
N PRO A 27 -13.49 -16.87 -19.55
CA PRO A 27 -12.79 -17.05 -20.83
C PRO A 27 -11.27 -16.86 -20.82
N ASN A 28 -10.73 -16.29 -19.75
CA ASN A 28 -9.32 -15.94 -19.62
C ASN A 28 -8.57 -16.76 -18.55
N ALA A 29 -9.21 -17.77 -17.95
CA ALA A 29 -8.59 -18.68 -16.99
C ALA A 29 -7.64 -19.70 -17.65
N ILE A 30 -6.58 -19.19 -18.28
CA ILE A 30 -5.47 -20.00 -18.80
C ILE A 30 -4.79 -20.69 -17.62
N MET A 31 -4.63 -22.00 -17.71
CA MET A 31 -3.95 -22.79 -16.70
C MET A 31 -2.44 -22.67 -16.88
N ILE A 32 -1.73 -22.57 -15.77
CA ILE A 32 -0.29 -22.36 -15.69
C ILE A 32 0.35 -23.64 -15.17
N GLU A 33 1.55 -24.00 -15.60
CA GLU A 33 2.25 -25.16 -15.04
C GLU A 33 2.49 -24.97 -13.53
N GLU A 34 2.36 -26.04 -12.76
CA GLU A 34 2.38 -25.96 -11.29
C GLU A 34 3.70 -25.38 -10.74
N GLU A 35 4.83 -25.66 -11.38
CA GLU A 35 6.13 -25.11 -10.97
C GLU A 35 6.25 -23.62 -11.28
N GLU A 36 5.74 -23.16 -12.41
CA GLU A 36 5.65 -21.73 -12.74
C GLU A 36 4.68 -21.02 -11.78
N TYR A 37 3.52 -21.61 -11.52
CA TYR A 37 2.53 -21.10 -10.57
C TYR A 37 3.12 -20.95 -9.17
N LYS A 38 3.91 -21.93 -8.69
CA LYS A 38 4.62 -21.84 -7.40
C LYS A 38 5.63 -20.70 -7.37
N ARG A 39 6.43 -20.54 -8.43
CA ARG A 39 7.41 -19.44 -8.53
C ARG A 39 6.71 -18.09 -8.50
N MET A 40 5.70 -17.90 -9.35
CA MET A 40 4.89 -16.67 -9.37
C MET A 40 4.30 -16.38 -7.99
N LYS A 41 3.72 -17.39 -7.33
CA LYS A 41 3.15 -17.22 -5.99
C LYS A 41 4.20 -16.79 -4.96
N SER A 42 5.39 -17.36 -5.01
CA SER A 42 6.51 -16.98 -4.14
C SER A 42 6.97 -15.54 -4.40
N ASP A 43 7.11 -15.16 -5.67
CA ASP A 43 7.54 -13.82 -6.06
C ASP A 43 6.51 -12.76 -5.64
N PHE A 44 5.22 -13.05 -5.81
CA PHE A 44 4.15 -12.17 -5.35
C PHE A 44 4.10 -12.06 -3.83
N ALA A 45 4.34 -13.15 -3.10
CA ALA A 45 4.41 -13.11 -1.63
C ALA A 45 5.56 -12.20 -1.17
N ALA A 46 6.76 -12.36 -1.72
CA ALA A 46 7.90 -11.51 -1.39
C ALA A 46 7.67 -10.02 -1.72
N ARG A 47 6.99 -9.74 -2.83
CA ARG A 47 6.62 -8.36 -3.20
C ARG A 47 5.58 -7.76 -2.26
N LEU A 48 4.60 -8.55 -1.82
CA LEU A 48 3.60 -8.10 -0.85
C LEU A 48 4.25 -7.78 0.49
N GLU A 49 5.13 -8.65 0.99
CA GLU A 49 5.89 -8.40 2.24
C GLU A 49 6.72 -7.11 2.15
N GLY A 50 7.37 -6.85 1.01
CA GLY A 50 8.10 -5.61 0.78
C GLY A 50 7.19 -4.36 0.79
N ILE A 51 6.04 -4.42 0.11
CA ILE A 51 5.07 -3.32 0.09
C ILE A 51 4.49 -3.06 1.48
N GLU A 52 4.20 -4.11 2.25
CA GLU A 52 3.72 -3.98 3.62
C GLU A 52 4.75 -3.30 4.51
N ALA A 53 6.03 -3.68 4.40
CA ALA A 53 7.12 -3.04 5.13
C ALA A 53 7.27 -1.55 4.75
N ASP A 54 7.25 -1.23 3.46
CA ASP A 54 7.33 0.16 2.97
C ASP A 54 6.15 1.01 3.48
N LEU A 55 4.94 0.44 3.48
CA LEU A 55 3.75 1.11 4.00
C LEU A 55 3.84 1.36 5.51
N THR A 56 4.36 0.41 6.28
CA THR A 56 4.57 0.59 7.72
C THR A 56 5.50 1.77 7.99
N ILE A 57 6.65 1.84 7.30
CA ILE A 57 7.60 2.95 7.45
C ILE A 57 6.93 4.28 7.10
N LEU A 58 6.18 4.33 6.00
CA LEU A 58 5.49 5.56 5.59
C LEU A 58 4.46 6.02 6.62
N VAL A 59 3.74 5.09 7.25
CA VAL A 59 2.78 5.42 8.32
C VAL A 59 3.51 5.97 9.54
N GLU A 60 4.59 5.34 9.98
CA GLU A 60 5.42 5.81 11.11
C GLU A 60 5.97 7.22 10.85
N ASP A 61 6.52 7.46 9.65
CA ASP A 61 7.01 8.78 9.24
C ASP A 61 5.90 9.85 9.31
N LEU A 62 4.69 9.52 8.85
CA LEU A 62 3.55 10.44 8.90
C LEU A 62 3.07 10.70 10.34
N GLU A 63 3.08 9.68 11.20
CA GLU A 63 2.73 9.80 12.61
C GLU A 63 3.72 10.70 13.37
N ASP A 64 5.00 10.68 13.00
CA ASP A 64 6.03 11.57 13.58
C ASP A 64 5.94 13.00 13.04
N MET A 65 5.65 13.17 11.75
CA MET A 65 5.58 14.49 11.11
C MET A 65 4.35 15.30 11.53
N ALA A 66 3.20 14.66 11.72
CA ALA A 66 1.95 15.37 12.00
C ALA A 66 1.98 16.20 13.30
N PRO A 67 2.46 15.67 14.45
CA PRO A 67 2.61 16.45 15.69
C PRO A 67 3.60 17.61 15.54
N ALA A 68 4.70 17.41 14.80
CA ALA A 68 5.71 18.44 14.57
C ALA A 68 5.12 19.63 13.80
N LEU A 69 4.37 19.34 12.72
CA LEU A 69 3.66 20.37 11.94
C LEU A 69 2.59 21.09 12.76
N LEU A 70 1.81 20.35 13.56
CA LEU A 70 0.79 20.94 14.43
C LEU A 70 1.42 21.90 15.45
N ARG A 71 2.56 21.52 16.03
CA ARG A 71 3.31 22.37 16.96
C ARG A 71 3.83 23.63 16.26
N GLU A 72 4.43 23.50 15.08
CA GLU A 72 4.94 24.66 14.35
C GLU A 72 3.82 25.66 13.99
N VAL A 73 2.66 25.16 13.59
CA VAL A 73 1.48 26.00 13.32
C VAL A 73 0.98 26.66 14.62
N GLY A 74 0.95 25.93 15.73
CA GLY A 74 0.62 26.47 17.06
C GLY A 74 1.52 27.64 17.45
N ASP A 75 2.84 27.47 17.35
CA ASP A 75 3.84 28.49 17.68
C ASP A 75 3.66 29.76 16.82
N LYS A 76 3.37 29.59 15.52
CA LYS A 76 3.08 30.72 14.61
C LYS A 76 1.80 31.47 15.02
N ILE A 77 0.74 30.75 15.41
CA ILE A 77 -0.52 31.35 15.87
C ILE A 77 -0.30 32.14 17.15
N GLU A 78 0.43 31.60 18.13
CA GLU A 78 0.74 32.30 19.37
C GLU A 78 1.55 33.57 19.13
N LYS A 79 2.58 33.48 18.28
CA LYS A 79 3.37 34.66 17.89
C LYS A 79 2.51 35.73 17.23
N ALA A 80 1.61 35.35 16.31
CA ALA A 80 0.69 36.28 15.67
C ALA A 80 -0.28 36.92 16.67
N ARG A 81 -0.80 36.14 17.64
CA ARG A 81 -1.66 36.66 18.72
C ARG A 81 -0.93 37.69 19.57
N SER A 82 0.31 37.40 19.97
CA SER A 82 1.15 38.33 20.74
C SER A 82 1.41 39.63 19.98
N MET A 83 1.76 39.54 18.69
CA MET A 83 1.93 40.72 17.84
C MET A 83 0.65 41.55 17.71
N LEU A 84 -0.50 40.90 17.51
CA LEU A 84 -1.80 41.58 17.45
C LEU A 84 -2.16 42.27 18.77
N PHE A 85 -1.84 41.64 19.90
CA PHE A 85 -2.03 42.22 21.22
C PHE A 85 -1.17 43.49 21.39
N GLU A 86 0.11 43.45 21.05
CA GLU A 86 0.99 44.62 21.10
C GLU A 86 0.50 45.76 20.21
N VAL A 87 0.06 45.45 18.98
CA VAL A 87 -0.51 46.44 18.05
C VAL A 87 -1.76 47.07 18.65
N ARG A 88 -2.69 46.28 19.19
CA ARG A 88 -3.93 46.80 19.81
C ARG A 88 -3.64 47.69 21.02
N LYS A 89 -2.67 47.31 21.86
CA LYS A 89 -2.20 48.11 23.00
C LYS A 89 -1.64 49.46 22.54
N ARG A 90 -0.80 49.49 21.48
CA ARG A 90 -0.26 50.73 20.91
C ARG A 90 -1.33 51.64 20.33
N LEU A 91 -2.43 51.07 19.84
CA LEU A 91 -3.58 51.82 19.30
C LEU A 91 -4.56 52.31 20.38
N GLY A 92 -4.32 52.04 21.66
CA GLY A 92 -5.22 52.42 22.77
C GLY A 92 -6.59 51.72 22.72
N LYS A 93 -6.68 50.58 22.02
CA LYS A 93 -7.91 49.79 21.89
C LYS A 93 -8.09 48.75 23.00
N ILE A 94 -7.10 48.64 23.87
CA ILE A 94 -7.04 47.87 25.11
C ILE A 94 -5.97 48.49 26.00
#